data_AF-A0A3D5YYZ5-F1
#
_entry.id   AF-A0A3D5YYZ5-F1
#
_cell.length_a   1.000
_cell.length_b   1.000
_cell.length_c   1.000
_cell.angle_alpha   90.00
_cell.angle_beta   90.00
_cell.angle_gamma   90.00
#
_symmetry.space_group_name_H-M   'P 1'
#
loop_
_entity.id
_entity.type
_entity.pdbx_description
1 polymer ?
#
loop_
_entity_poly.entity_id
_entity_poly.type
_entity_poly.pdbx_seq_one_letter_code
_entity_poly.pdbx_strand_id
1 'polypeptide(L)'
;METSVKKNFPVTGLSCASCAISVESMLKAQAGVLNASVNFANSSAWVEYTPEKASVSDFKSAIQSIGYDLLIEEEGHDHQEEMQQAHFKKLKTNTLWASILAFPVVVIAMFMMDIPYANWIMLVLSTPVIGWFGRSFFINAFNQAKHGKANMDTLVALSTGIAWLFSTFSTIFPEFWHDRGQHAHVYFEASAVIIAFILLGKVLEERAKSNTSSAIKKLIGLQPNTANLIRENGQEMEIPISQVVIGDKIRVKPGEKIPVDGEIISGSSFIDESTITGESLPVEKEKGGKVFAGTINQKGSFAFVAQKVGGETILAQIIKMVQQAQGSKPPVQKL
;
A
#
# COMPACT_ATOMS: atom_id res chain seq x y z
N MET A 1 5.70 -5.67 34.22
CA MET A 1 5.34 -4.68 33.19
C MET A 1 5.29 -5.44 31.88
N GLU A 2 4.11 -5.66 31.30
CA GLU A 2 4.01 -6.31 29.98
C GLU A 2 4.70 -5.39 28.96
N THR A 3 5.75 -5.86 28.32
CA THR A 3 6.48 -5.14 27.28
C THR A 3 5.61 -5.05 26.03
N SER A 4 4.97 -3.89 25.80
CA SER A 4 4.24 -3.65 24.57
C SER A 4 5.19 -3.33 23.42
N VAL A 5 4.94 -3.93 22.26
CA VAL A 5 5.68 -3.66 21.02
C VAL A 5 4.78 -2.89 20.07
N LYS A 6 5.31 -1.78 19.55
CA LYS A 6 4.67 -0.92 18.56
C LYS A 6 5.33 -1.14 17.21
N LYS A 7 4.56 -1.60 16.23
CA LYS A 7 5.05 -1.85 14.87
C LYS A 7 4.09 -1.30 13.83
N ASN A 8 4.64 -0.81 12.73
CA ASN A 8 3.86 -0.36 11.58
C ASN A 8 3.96 -1.41 10.48
N PHE A 9 2.85 -1.72 9.83
CA PHE A 9 2.77 -2.72 8.78
C PHE A 9 2.08 -2.14 7.56
N PRO A 10 2.67 -2.23 6.36
CA PRO A 10 1.95 -1.90 5.14
C PRO A 10 0.78 -2.88 4.94
N VAL A 11 -0.38 -2.34 4.53
CA VAL A 11 -1.60 -3.12 4.25
C VAL A 11 -1.96 -2.95 2.79
N THR A 12 -2.16 -4.05 2.08
CA THR A 12 -2.59 -4.04 0.68
C THR A 12 -4.09 -4.26 0.54
N GLY A 13 -4.66 -3.78 -0.58
CA GLY A 13 -6.09 -3.90 -0.87
C GLY A 13 -6.98 -2.82 -0.25
N LEU A 14 -6.43 -1.90 0.56
CA LEU A 14 -7.19 -0.79 1.13
C LEU A 14 -7.64 0.20 0.04
N SER A 15 -8.91 0.12 -0.35
CA SER A 15 -9.48 0.99 -1.37
C SER A 15 -10.40 2.10 -0.84
N CYS A 16 -10.67 2.17 0.47
CA CYS A 16 -11.57 3.16 1.03
C CYS A 16 -11.34 3.42 2.53
N ALA A 17 -11.86 4.53 3.07
CA ALA A 17 -11.83 4.82 4.51
C ALA A 17 -12.59 3.77 5.35
N SER A 18 -13.72 3.25 4.87
CA SER A 18 -14.47 2.19 5.56
C SER A 18 -13.75 0.83 5.55
N CYS A 19 -12.90 0.61 4.54
CA CYS A 19 -12.00 -0.53 4.44
C CYS A 19 -10.96 -0.47 5.58
N ALA A 20 -10.37 0.72 5.82
CA ALA A 20 -9.43 0.95 6.91
C ALA A 20 -10.09 0.75 8.29
N ILE A 21 -11.32 1.21 8.49
CA ILE A 21 -12.09 0.97 9.72
C ILE A 21 -12.34 -0.53 9.93
N SER A 22 -12.63 -1.27 8.87
CA SER A 22 -12.86 -2.72 8.94
C SER A 22 -11.61 -3.47 9.39
N VAL A 23 -10.45 -3.14 8.81
CA VAL A 23 -9.14 -3.69 9.17
C VAL A 23 -8.76 -3.31 10.59
N GLU A 24 -8.93 -2.06 10.99
CA GLU A 24 -8.65 -1.59 12.35
C GLU A 24 -9.48 -2.34 13.39
N SER A 25 -10.78 -2.51 13.13
CA SER A 25 -11.68 -3.25 14.00
C SER A 25 -11.30 -4.73 14.09
N MET A 26 -10.83 -5.35 13.00
CA MET A 26 -10.33 -6.74 13.04
C MET A 26 -9.04 -6.88 13.84
N LEU A 27 -8.11 -5.93 13.70
CA LEU A 27 -6.87 -5.90 14.47
C LEU A 27 -7.13 -5.71 15.96
N LYS A 28 -8.00 -4.77 16.33
CA LYS A 28 -8.38 -4.53 17.74
C LYS A 28 -9.08 -5.72 18.40
N ALA A 29 -9.71 -6.59 17.61
CA ALA A 29 -10.38 -7.79 18.12
C ALA A 29 -9.41 -8.94 18.41
N GLN A 30 -8.15 -8.87 17.96
CA GLN A 30 -7.17 -9.92 18.22
C GLN A 30 -6.71 -9.91 19.69
N ALA A 31 -6.62 -11.10 20.28
CA ALA A 31 -6.10 -11.27 21.62
C ALA A 31 -4.65 -10.76 21.68
N GLY A 32 -4.30 -10.00 22.72
CA GLY A 32 -2.95 -9.44 22.88
C GLY A 32 -2.69 -8.13 22.13
N VAL A 33 -3.64 -7.62 21.34
CA VAL A 33 -3.57 -6.25 20.79
C VAL A 33 -4.08 -5.25 21.82
N LEU A 34 -3.23 -4.29 22.19
CA LEU A 34 -3.57 -3.20 23.11
C LEU A 34 -4.23 -2.05 22.36
N ASN A 35 -3.71 -1.73 21.18
CA ASN A 35 -4.26 -0.69 20.32
C ASN A 35 -3.88 -0.94 18.86
N ALA A 36 -4.73 -0.52 17.93
CA ALA A 36 -4.42 -0.54 16.51
C ALA A 36 -5.05 0.67 15.82
N SER A 37 -4.39 1.18 14.79
CA SER A 37 -4.88 2.28 13.97
C SER A 37 -4.46 2.06 12.54
N VAL A 38 -5.41 2.17 11.60
CA VAL A 38 -5.12 2.04 10.18
C VAL A 38 -5.23 3.41 9.53
N ASN A 39 -4.14 3.85 8.91
CA ASN A 39 -4.13 5.04 8.10
C ASN A 39 -4.33 4.66 6.63
N PHE A 40 -5.46 5.13 6.10
CA PHE A 40 -5.87 4.86 4.73
C PHE A 40 -5.00 5.60 3.69
N ALA A 41 -4.52 6.79 4.03
CA ALA A 41 -3.78 7.65 3.11
C ALA A 41 -2.42 7.08 2.72
N ASN A 42 -1.76 6.40 3.66
CA ASN A 42 -0.45 5.78 3.44
C ASN A 42 -0.52 4.24 3.45
N SER A 43 -1.72 3.66 3.38
CA SER A 43 -1.96 2.21 3.36
C SER A 43 -1.16 1.45 4.42
N SER A 44 -1.16 1.94 5.66
CA SER A 44 -0.40 1.34 6.76
C SER A 44 -1.24 1.15 8.02
N ALA A 45 -0.93 0.07 8.75
CA ALA A 45 -1.53 -0.29 10.02
C ALA A 45 -0.49 -0.21 11.13
N TRP A 46 -0.72 0.69 12.07
CA TRP A 46 0.01 0.75 13.31
C TRP A 46 -0.64 -0.17 14.34
N VAL A 47 0.14 -1.07 14.94
CA VAL A 47 -0.35 -2.05 15.91
C VAL A 47 0.56 -2.02 17.14
N GLU A 48 -0.06 -1.85 18.31
CA GLU A 48 0.54 -2.02 19.62
C GLU A 48 0.03 -3.32 20.24
N TYR A 49 0.93 -4.27 20.48
CA TYR A 49 0.58 -5.61 20.95
C TYR A 49 1.62 -6.17 21.93
N THR A 50 1.22 -7.17 22.70
CA THR A 50 2.09 -7.90 23.63
C THR A 50 2.61 -9.17 22.93
N PRO A 51 3.94 -9.30 22.69
CA PRO A 51 4.50 -10.42 21.93
C PRO A 51 4.24 -11.81 22.53
N GLU A 52 3.94 -11.89 23.82
CA GLU A 52 3.60 -13.15 24.52
C GLU A 52 2.20 -13.68 24.15
N LYS A 53 1.30 -12.81 23.68
CA LYS A 53 -0.12 -13.11 23.47
C LYS A 53 -0.57 -12.99 22.01
N ALA A 54 0.23 -12.36 21.15
CA ALA A 54 -0.12 -12.11 19.76
C ALA A 54 1.11 -12.22 18.85
N SER A 55 0.95 -12.90 17.72
CA SER A 55 1.97 -12.97 16.67
C SER A 55 1.60 -12.13 15.44
N VAL A 56 2.61 -11.67 14.71
CA VAL A 56 2.39 -10.93 13.44
C VAL A 56 1.68 -11.80 12.39
N SER A 57 1.91 -13.11 12.41
CA SER A 57 1.18 -14.06 11.57
C SER A 57 -0.32 -14.07 11.85
N ASP A 58 -0.74 -13.96 13.12
CA ASP A 58 -2.16 -13.92 13.49
C ASP A 58 -2.84 -12.67 12.92
N PHE A 59 -2.14 -11.53 12.94
CA PHE A 59 -2.64 -10.29 12.33
C PHE A 59 -2.82 -10.44 10.83
N LYS A 60 -1.84 -11.05 10.15
CA LYS A 60 -1.91 -11.30 8.71
C LYS A 60 -3.10 -12.20 8.38
N SER A 61 -3.25 -13.33 9.06
CA SER A 61 -4.36 -14.26 8.85
C SER A 61 -5.73 -13.63 9.13
N ALA A 62 -5.85 -12.83 10.19
CA ALA A 62 -7.09 -12.13 10.54
C ALA A 62 -7.49 -11.07 9.51
N ILE A 63 -6.52 -10.40 8.88
CA ILE A 63 -6.77 -9.40 7.84
C ILE A 63 -7.06 -10.09 6.50
N GLN A 64 -6.39 -11.20 6.20
CA GLN A 64 -6.66 -12.03 5.01
C GLN A 64 -8.07 -12.61 5.01
N SER A 65 -8.64 -12.95 6.18
CA SER A 65 -10.01 -13.46 6.26
C SER A 65 -11.08 -12.45 5.82
N ILE A 66 -10.79 -11.15 5.92
CA ILE A 66 -11.67 -10.06 5.47
C ILE A 66 -11.28 -9.49 4.08
N GLY A 67 -10.30 -10.10 3.40
CA GLY A 67 -9.94 -9.81 2.01
C GLY A 67 -8.84 -8.75 1.80
N TYR A 68 -8.04 -8.47 2.82
CA TYR A 68 -6.88 -7.57 2.72
C TYR A 68 -5.59 -8.34 3.04
N ASP A 69 -4.41 -7.76 2.83
CA ASP A 69 -3.16 -8.44 3.20
C ASP A 69 -2.23 -7.51 4.00
N LEU A 70 -1.44 -8.10 4.89
CA LEU A 70 -0.47 -7.39 5.73
C LEU A 70 0.94 -7.82 5.33
N LEU A 71 1.74 -6.87 4.88
CA LEU A 71 3.13 -7.11 4.47
C LEU A 71 4.01 -7.17 5.72
N ILE A 72 4.73 -8.28 5.86
CA ILE A 72 5.73 -8.47 6.91
C ILE A 72 7.06 -8.02 6.29
N GLU A 73 7.79 -7.14 6.99
CA GLU A 73 8.97 -6.36 6.54
C GLU A 73 10.17 -7.15 5.95
N GLU A 74 10.03 -8.43 5.58
CA GLU A 74 11.12 -9.23 5.00
C GLU A 74 11.29 -9.08 3.48
N GLU A 75 10.42 -8.34 2.80
CA GLU A 75 10.53 -8.08 1.36
C GLU A 75 10.91 -6.62 1.10
N GLY A 76 12.06 -6.42 0.44
CA GLY A 76 12.67 -5.11 0.23
C GLY A 76 11.75 -4.07 -0.41
N HIS A 77 12.00 -2.80 -0.08
CA HIS A 77 11.24 -1.62 -0.51
C HIS A 77 10.97 -1.58 -2.03
N ASP A 78 11.91 -2.07 -2.85
CA ASP A 78 11.78 -2.10 -4.31
C ASP A 78 10.68 -3.07 -4.80
N HIS A 79 10.48 -4.20 -4.12
CA HIS A 79 9.46 -5.19 -4.49
C HIS A 79 8.04 -4.66 -4.20
N GLN A 80 7.90 -3.90 -3.11
CA GLN A 80 6.64 -3.29 -2.72
C GLN A 80 6.17 -2.23 -3.74
N GLU A 81 7.10 -1.45 -4.30
CA GLU A 81 6.78 -0.44 -5.32
C GLU A 81 6.34 -1.08 -6.64
N GLU A 82 7.02 -2.12 -7.09
CA GLU A 82 6.65 -2.85 -8.31
C GLU A 82 5.24 -3.44 -8.19
N MET A 83 4.92 -4.06 -7.05
CA MET A 83 3.59 -4.59 -6.79
C MET A 83 2.50 -3.51 -6.78
N GLN A 84 2.77 -2.35 -6.17
CA GLN A 84 1.81 -1.25 -6.13
C GLN A 84 1.57 -0.63 -7.51
N GLN A 85 2.62 -0.46 -8.32
CA GLN A 85 2.50 0.01 -9.70
C GLN A 85 1.76 -0.98 -10.59
N ALA A 86 2.06 -2.27 -10.46
CA ALA A 86 1.37 -3.33 -11.19
C ALA A 86 -0.12 -3.36 -10.84
N HIS A 87 -0.46 -3.22 -9.55
CA HIS A 87 -1.83 -3.13 -9.08
C HIS A 87 -2.56 -1.92 -9.66
N PHE A 88 -1.95 -0.72 -9.62
CA PHE A 88 -2.54 0.49 -10.19
C PHE A 88 -2.76 0.37 -11.71
N LYS A 89 -1.80 -0.21 -12.43
CA LYS A 89 -1.93 -0.48 -13.87
C LYS A 89 -3.09 -1.43 -14.16
N LYS A 90 -3.20 -2.52 -13.39
CA LYS A 90 -4.31 -3.49 -13.50
C LYS A 90 -5.66 -2.82 -13.23
N LEU A 91 -5.75 -2.01 -12.18
CA LEU A 91 -6.97 -1.26 -11.86
C LEU A 91 -7.37 -0.34 -13.02
N LYS A 92 -6.42 0.44 -13.56
CA LYS A 92 -6.66 1.33 -14.70
C LYS A 92 -7.13 0.56 -15.95
N THR A 93 -6.51 -0.56 -16.26
CA THR A 93 -6.90 -1.41 -17.39
C THR A 93 -8.30 -1.99 -17.20
N ASN A 94 -8.61 -2.49 -15.99
CA ASN A 94 -9.94 -3.01 -15.67
C ASN A 94 -11.02 -1.94 -15.76
N THR A 95 -10.77 -0.74 -15.23
CA THR A 95 -11.68 0.41 -15.34
C THR A 95 -11.92 0.78 -16.79
N LEU A 96 -10.87 0.81 -17.62
CA LEU A 96 -11.01 1.14 -19.04
C LEU A 96 -11.91 0.15 -19.77
N TRP A 97 -11.66 -1.15 -19.62
CA TRP A 97 -12.46 -2.18 -20.26
C TRP A 97 -13.90 -2.25 -19.72
N ALA A 98 -14.09 -2.09 -18.41
CA ALA A 98 -15.42 -2.02 -17.81
C ALA A 98 -16.22 -0.83 -18.38
N SER A 99 -15.61 0.34 -18.51
CA SER A 99 -16.25 1.53 -19.10
C SER A 99 -16.54 1.35 -20.59
N ILE A 100 -15.62 0.74 -21.35
CA ILE A 100 -15.82 0.45 -22.78
C ILE A 100 -17.01 -0.49 -22.99
N LEU A 101 -17.18 -1.50 -22.14
CA LEU A 101 -18.30 -2.44 -22.22
C LEU A 101 -19.61 -1.85 -21.68
N ALA A 102 -19.54 -1.03 -20.63
CA ALA A 102 -20.72 -0.36 -20.07
C ALA A 102 -21.30 0.69 -21.02
N PHE A 103 -20.46 1.37 -21.81
CA PHE A 103 -20.90 2.46 -22.69
C PHE A 103 -21.95 2.01 -23.73
N PRO A 104 -21.75 0.94 -24.52
CA PRO A 104 -22.79 0.44 -25.41
C PRO A 104 -24.06 -0.02 -24.69
N VAL A 105 -23.95 -0.58 -23.48
CA VAL A 105 -25.13 -0.98 -22.68
C VAL A 105 -25.99 0.25 -22.38
N VAL A 106 -25.38 1.37 -21.98
CA VAL A 106 -26.08 2.64 -21.75
C VAL A 106 -26.73 3.16 -23.04
N VAL A 107 -25.99 3.15 -24.15
CA VAL A 107 -26.51 3.62 -25.44
C VAL A 107 -27.73 2.79 -25.88
N ILE A 108 -27.66 1.47 -25.72
CA ILE A 108 -28.77 0.58 -26.06
C ILE A 108 -29.97 0.85 -25.14
N ALA A 109 -29.76 0.93 -23.83
CA ALA A 109 -30.82 1.18 -22.86
C ALA A 109 -31.51 2.53 -23.06
N MET A 110 -30.77 3.58 -23.45
CA MET A 110 -31.32 4.93 -23.62
C MET A 110 -31.96 5.19 -24.99
N PHE A 111 -31.39 4.65 -26.07
CA PHE A 111 -31.77 5.06 -27.44
C PHE A 111 -32.24 3.92 -28.33
N MET A 112 -31.94 2.67 -28.01
CA MET A 112 -32.14 1.53 -28.90
C MET A 112 -32.83 0.36 -28.19
N MET A 113 -33.79 0.65 -27.30
CA MET A 113 -34.45 -0.39 -26.51
C MET A 113 -35.37 -1.29 -27.35
N ASP A 114 -35.91 -0.77 -28.46
CA ASP A 114 -36.85 -1.48 -29.34
C ASP A 114 -36.18 -2.35 -30.41
N ILE A 115 -34.84 -2.37 -30.50
CA ILE A 115 -34.16 -3.22 -31.47
C ILE A 115 -34.32 -4.70 -31.10
N PRO A 116 -34.44 -5.60 -32.08
CA PRO A 116 -34.49 -7.02 -31.80
C PRO A 116 -33.23 -7.45 -31.05
N TYR A 117 -33.40 -8.28 -30.02
CA TYR A 117 -32.33 -8.81 -29.18
C TYR A 117 -31.59 -7.80 -28.28
N ALA A 118 -32.11 -6.58 -28.10
CA ALA A 118 -31.49 -5.56 -27.23
C ALA A 118 -31.11 -6.12 -25.83
N ASN A 119 -32.06 -6.79 -25.17
CA ASN A 119 -31.88 -7.36 -23.84
C ASN A 119 -30.78 -8.43 -23.79
N TRP A 120 -30.69 -9.28 -24.83
CA TRP A 120 -29.64 -10.31 -24.95
C TRP A 120 -28.27 -9.69 -25.16
N ILE A 121 -28.17 -8.66 -26.00
CA ILE A 121 -26.91 -7.92 -26.21
C ILE A 121 -26.46 -7.27 -24.90
N MET A 122 -27.38 -6.60 -24.19
CA MET A 122 -27.09 -5.99 -22.90
C MET A 122 -26.68 -7.01 -21.82
N LEU A 123 -27.31 -8.19 -21.79
CA LEU A 123 -26.92 -9.29 -20.91
C LEU A 123 -25.48 -9.72 -21.20
N VAL A 124 -25.14 -9.98 -22.47
CA VAL A 124 -23.79 -10.44 -22.86
C VAL A 124 -22.73 -9.39 -22.55
N LEU A 125 -23.00 -8.10 -22.79
CA LEU A 125 -22.05 -7.01 -22.53
C LEU A 125 -21.89 -6.70 -21.03
N SER A 126 -22.98 -6.75 -20.25
CA SER A 126 -22.94 -6.47 -18.81
C SER A 126 -22.35 -7.61 -17.98
N THR A 127 -22.43 -8.85 -18.47
CA THR A 127 -21.93 -10.03 -17.74
C THR A 127 -20.42 -9.97 -17.45
N PRO A 128 -19.51 -9.66 -18.39
CA PRO A 128 -18.09 -9.47 -18.10
C PRO A 128 -17.82 -8.28 -17.17
N VAL A 129 -18.60 -7.20 -17.28
CA VAL A 129 -18.47 -6.03 -16.40
C VAL A 129 -18.65 -6.43 -14.95
N ILE A 130 -19.68 -7.22 -14.66
CA ILE A 130 -20.01 -7.64 -13.29
C ILE A 130 -19.18 -8.84 -12.85
N GLY A 131 -19.11 -9.89 -13.67
CA GLY A 131 -18.50 -11.16 -13.31
C GLY A 131 -16.97 -11.16 -13.34
N TRP A 132 -16.34 -10.36 -14.21
CA TRP A 132 -14.88 -10.31 -14.33
C TRP A 132 -14.30 -9.04 -13.71
N PHE A 133 -14.69 -7.87 -14.21
CA PHE A 133 -14.12 -6.60 -13.73
C PHE A 133 -14.65 -6.22 -12.34
N GLY A 134 -15.91 -6.56 -12.07
CA GLY A 134 -16.57 -6.37 -10.78
C GLY A 134 -16.33 -7.46 -9.74
N ARG A 135 -15.63 -8.55 -10.09
CA ARG A 135 -15.50 -9.76 -9.25
C ARG A 135 -15.01 -9.46 -7.83
N SER A 136 -14.09 -8.52 -7.69
CA SER A 136 -13.51 -8.15 -6.39
C SER A 136 -14.57 -7.63 -5.41
N PHE A 137 -15.58 -6.89 -5.88
CA PHE A 137 -16.68 -6.40 -5.04
C PHE A 137 -17.45 -7.55 -4.42
N PHE A 138 -17.78 -8.59 -5.20
CA PHE A 138 -18.52 -9.76 -4.72
C PHE A 138 -17.71 -10.62 -3.74
N ILE A 139 -16.42 -10.85 -4.02
CA ILE A 139 -15.53 -11.59 -3.13
C ILE A 139 -15.41 -10.86 -1.78
N ASN A 140 -15.14 -9.56 -1.82
CA ASN A 140 -14.96 -8.76 -0.60
C ASN A 140 -16.27 -8.67 0.19
N ALA A 141 -17.41 -8.45 -0.48
CA ALA A 141 -18.72 -8.44 0.15
C ALA A 141 -19.00 -9.76 0.88
N PHE A 142 -18.71 -10.90 0.26
CA PHE A 142 -18.90 -12.21 0.87
C PHE A 142 -17.98 -12.44 2.08
N ASN A 143 -16.72 -12.03 1.98
CA ASN A 143 -15.77 -12.11 3.09
C ASN A 143 -16.21 -11.23 4.28
N GLN A 144 -16.74 -10.04 4.01
CA GLN A 144 -17.26 -9.15 5.05
C GLN A 144 -18.53 -9.69 5.71
N ALA A 145 -19.46 -10.24 4.90
CA ALA A 145 -20.69 -10.84 5.38
C ALA A 145 -20.44 -12.02 6.33
N LYS A 146 -19.43 -12.86 6.04
CA LYS A 146 -19.02 -13.96 6.95
C LYS A 146 -18.65 -13.48 8.36
N HIS A 147 -18.18 -12.24 8.48
CA HIS A 147 -17.76 -11.65 9.74
C HIS A 147 -18.81 -10.69 10.32
N GLY A 148 -20.05 -10.69 9.78
CA GLY A 148 -21.14 -9.83 10.24
C GLY A 148 -20.89 -8.33 10.01
N LYS A 149 -19.98 -7.97 9.10
CA LYS A 149 -19.66 -6.58 8.75
C LYS A 149 -20.19 -6.24 7.35
N ALA A 150 -20.42 -4.95 7.12
CA ALA A 150 -20.79 -4.41 5.82
C ALA A 150 -19.90 -3.22 5.48
N ASN A 151 -19.54 -3.09 4.20
CA ASN A 151 -18.74 -1.99 3.67
C ASN A 151 -19.27 -1.54 2.29
N MET A 152 -18.54 -0.62 1.64
CA MET A 152 -18.86 -0.14 0.30
C MET A 152 -19.01 -1.30 -0.71
N ASP A 153 -18.08 -2.25 -0.70
CA ASP A 153 -18.13 -3.40 -1.63
C ASP A 153 -19.39 -4.26 -1.41
N THR A 154 -19.90 -4.34 -0.17
CA THR A 154 -21.15 -5.05 0.17
C THR A 154 -22.37 -4.39 -0.49
N LEU A 155 -22.46 -3.06 -0.41
CA LEU A 155 -23.54 -2.29 -1.05
C LEU A 155 -23.51 -2.44 -2.58
N VAL A 156 -22.32 -2.39 -3.18
CA VAL A 156 -22.13 -2.52 -4.63
C VAL A 156 -22.48 -3.91 -5.11
N ALA A 157 -21.99 -4.96 -4.45
CA ALA A 157 -22.26 -6.34 -4.82
C ALA A 157 -23.76 -6.65 -4.75
N LEU A 158 -24.45 -6.18 -3.69
CA LEU A 158 -25.88 -6.43 -3.53
C LEU A 158 -26.72 -5.66 -4.55
N SER A 159 -26.47 -4.37 -4.74
CA SER A 159 -27.21 -3.54 -5.70
C SER A 159 -27.04 -4.02 -7.15
N THR A 160 -25.80 -4.16 -7.61
CA THR A 160 -25.50 -4.57 -8.99
C THR A 160 -25.82 -6.05 -9.24
N GLY A 161 -25.67 -6.90 -8.22
CA GLY A 161 -26.03 -8.32 -8.29
C GLY A 161 -27.54 -8.51 -8.43
N ILE A 162 -28.35 -7.85 -7.61
CA ILE A 162 -29.81 -7.94 -7.68
C ILE A 162 -30.32 -7.38 -9.01
N ALA A 163 -29.84 -6.19 -9.42
CA ALA A 163 -30.27 -5.58 -10.67
C ALA A 163 -29.93 -6.46 -11.89
N TRP A 164 -28.74 -7.08 -11.93
CA TRP A 164 -28.38 -8.00 -13.00
C TRP A 164 -29.17 -9.30 -12.97
N LEU A 165 -29.36 -9.91 -11.79
CA LEU A 165 -30.17 -11.14 -11.66
C LEU A 165 -31.62 -10.91 -12.06
N PHE A 166 -32.23 -9.80 -11.61
CA PHE A 166 -33.57 -9.41 -12.01
C PHE A 166 -33.67 -9.22 -13.52
N SER A 167 -32.72 -8.50 -14.12
CA SER A 167 -32.69 -8.25 -15.57
C SER A 167 -32.52 -9.53 -16.38
N THR A 168 -31.68 -10.44 -15.91
CA THR A 168 -31.48 -11.77 -16.51
C THR A 168 -32.75 -12.59 -16.44
N PHE A 169 -33.44 -12.59 -15.29
CA PHE A 169 -34.74 -13.26 -15.14
C PHE A 169 -35.79 -12.69 -16.10
N SER A 170 -35.94 -11.35 -16.16
CA SER A 170 -36.87 -10.68 -17.09
C SER A 170 -36.54 -10.93 -18.56
N THR A 171 -35.26 -11.15 -18.90
CA THR A 171 -34.83 -11.45 -20.27
C THR A 171 -35.11 -12.89 -20.67
N ILE A 172 -34.93 -13.85 -19.76
CA ILE A 172 -35.14 -15.28 -20.03
C ILE A 172 -36.62 -15.65 -19.94
N PHE A 173 -37.37 -15.03 -19.03
CA PHE A 173 -38.78 -15.32 -18.78
C PHE A 173 -39.67 -14.06 -18.95
N PRO A 174 -39.73 -13.46 -20.15
CA PRO A 174 -40.54 -12.26 -20.37
C PRO A 174 -42.04 -12.53 -20.18
N GLU A 175 -42.52 -13.73 -20.54
CA GLU A 175 -43.93 -14.13 -20.42
C GLU A 175 -44.43 -14.05 -18.96
N PHE A 176 -43.56 -14.34 -17.98
CA PHE A 176 -43.92 -14.24 -16.56
C PHE A 176 -44.43 -12.84 -16.18
N TRP A 177 -43.88 -11.80 -16.80
CA TRP A 177 -44.29 -10.40 -16.58
C TRP A 177 -45.50 -10.04 -17.44
N HIS A 178 -45.51 -10.45 -18.70
CA HIS A 178 -46.61 -10.17 -19.62
C HIS A 178 -47.94 -10.79 -19.16
N ASP A 179 -47.92 -12.01 -18.62
CA ASP A 179 -49.08 -12.68 -18.02
C ASP A 179 -49.68 -11.90 -16.84
N ARG A 180 -48.89 -11.03 -16.22
CA ARG A 180 -49.29 -10.18 -15.09
C ARG A 180 -49.61 -8.74 -15.52
N GLY A 181 -49.69 -8.48 -16.82
CA GLY A 181 -49.94 -7.16 -17.38
C GLY A 181 -48.78 -6.17 -17.19
N GLN A 182 -47.57 -6.67 -16.96
CA GLN A 182 -46.37 -5.86 -16.75
C GLN A 182 -45.40 -6.02 -17.93
N HIS A 183 -44.66 -4.97 -18.25
CA HIS A 183 -43.56 -5.07 -19.20
C HIS A 183 -42.30 -5.60 -18.50
N ALA A 184 -41.59 -6.51 -19.15
CA ALA A 184 -40.35 -7.09 -18.66
C ALA A 184 -39.19 -6.08 -18.76
N HIS A 185 -39.19 -5.07 -17.88
CA HIS A 185 -38.11 -4.09 -17.81
C HIS A 185 -36.80 -4.72 -17.34
N VAL A 186 -35.69 -4.22 -17.88
CA VAL A 186 -34.33 -4.65 -17.54
C VAL A 186 -33.53 -3.45 -17.05
N TYR A 187 -32.52 -3.73 -16.23
CA TYR A 187 -31.66 -2.76 -15.54
C TYR A 187 -30.18 -3.16 -15.69
N PHE A 188 -29.82 -3.72 -16.85
CA PHE A 188 -28.44 -4.08 -17.17
C PHE A 188 -27.54 -2.83 -17.19
N GLU A 189 -28.05 -1.67 -17.64
CA GLU A 189 -27.25 -0.44 -17.64
C GLU A 189 -26.93 0.02 -16.23
N ALA A 190 -27.89 0.00 -15.31
CA ALA A 190 -27.66 0.40 -13.92
C ALA A 190 -26.52 -0.41 -13.29
N SER A 191 -26.52 -1.72 -13.49
CA SER A 191 -25.50 -2.62 -12.94
C SER A 191 -24.12 -2.37 -13.53
N ALA A 192 -24.03 -2.23 -14.87
CA ALA A 192 -22.75 -2.02 -15.56
C ALA A 192 -22.15 -0.63 -15.28
N VAL A 193 -23.00 0.40 -15.25
CA VAL A 193 -22.62 1.80 -15.00
C VAL A 193 -22.10 1.97 -13.59
N ILE A 194 -22.78 1.42 -12.58
CA ILE A 194 -22.34 1.51 -11.18
C ILE A 194 -20.93 0.94 -11.03
N ILE A 195 -20.65 -0.24 -11.60
CA ILE A 195 -19.31 -0.85 -11.51
C ILE A 195 -18.27 0.00 -12.23
N ALA A 196 -18.57 0.49 -13.45
CA ALA A 196 -17.64 1.34 -14.20
C ALA A 196 -17.30 2.64 -13.43
N PHE A 197 -18.29 3.32 -12.87
CA PHE A 197 -18.08 4.56 -12.11
C PHE A 197 -17.32 4.34 -10.80
N ILE A 198 -17.59 3.25 -10.09
CA ILE A 198 -16.88 2.95 -8.84
C ILE A 198 -15.43 2.58 -9.13
N LEU A 199 -15.17 1.80 -10.18
CA LEU A 199 -13.82 1.51 -10.64
C LEU A 199 -13.09 2.79 -11.09
N LEU A 200 -13.78 3.73 -11.74
CA LEU A 200 -13.24 5.04 -12.08
C LEU A 200 -12.91 5.86 -10.83
N GLY A 201 -13.81 5.88 -9.85
CA GLY A 201 -13.59 6.51 -8.54
C GLY A 201 -12.34 5.96 -7.86
N LYS A 202 -12.18 4.63 -7.79
CA LYS A 202 -10.99 3.98 -7.22
C LYS A 202 -9.69 4.38 -7.96
N VAL A 203 -9.73 4.56 -9.30
CA VAL A 203 -8.56 5.05 -10.06
C VAL A 203 -8.23 6.50 -9.70
N LEU A 204 -9.23 7.37 -9.59
CA LEU A 204 -9.02 8.78 -9.22
C LEU A 204 -8.48 8.89 -7.79
N GLU A 205 -9.02 8.08 -6.88
CA GLU A 205 -8.59 7.99 -5.48
C GLU A 205 -7.13 7.52 -5.35
N GLU A 206 -6.76 6.43 -6.03
CA GLU A 206 -5.38 5.92 -5.98
C GLU A 206 -4.39 6.92 -6.61
N ARG A 207 -4.80 7.62 -7.68
CA ARG A 207 -4.02 8.70 -8.28
C ARG A 207 -3.81 9.86 -7.31
N ALA A 208 -4.83 10.22 -6.52
CA ALA A 208 -4.74 11.30 -5.54
C ALA A 208 -3.77 10.94 -4.39
N LYS A 209 -3.76 9.68 -3.92
CA LYS A 209 -2.84 9.20 -2.87
C LYS A 209 -1.38 9.13 -3.30
N SER A 210 -1.09 8.80 -4.56
CA SER A 210 0.27 8.58 -5.03
C SER A 210 1.19 9.81 -4.83
N ASN A 211 0.63 11.03 -4.78
CA ASN A 211 1.41 12.26 -4.56
C ASN A 211 2.02 12.37 -3.15
N THR A 212 1.44 11.74 -2.12
CA THR A 212 1.86 11.91 -0.72
C THR A 212 3.04 11.02 -0.32
N SER A 213 3.26 9.89 -1.01
CA SER A 213 4.36 8.94 -0.71
C SER A 213 5.72 9.36 -1.29
N SER A 214 5.77 10.41 -2.11
CA SER A 214 6.98 10.87 -2.79
C SER A 214 8.04 11.48 -1.85
N ALA A 215 7.63 12.06 -0.73
CA ALA A 215 8.54 12.73 0.22
C ALA A 215 9.33 11.74 1.09
N ILE A 216 8.67 10.68 1.60
CA ILE A 216 9.35 9.59 2.31
C ILE A 216 10.30 8.85 1.36
N LYS A 217 9.86 8.64 0.11
CA LYS A 217 10.68 7.98 -0.92
C LYS A 217 12.02 8.68 -1.18
N LYS A 218 12.01 10.02 -1.21
CA LYS A 218 13.26 10.80 -1.31
C LYS A 218 14.18 10.60 -0.12
N LEU A 219 13.63 10.37 1.08
CA LEU A 219 14.44 10.12 2.28
C LEU A 219 15.08 8.72 2.28
N ILE A 220 14.38 7.71 1.75
CA ILE A 220 14.89 6.32 1.67
C ILE A 220 15.96 6.18 0.58
N GLY A 221 15.80 6.85 -0.57
CA GLY A 221 16.82 6.89 -1.63
C GLY A 221 18.14 7.59 -1.25
N LEU A 222 18.23 8.12 -0.03
CA LEU A 222 19.48 8.66 0.50
C LEU A 222 20.43 7.57 1.00
N GLN A 223 19.94 6.38 1.36
CA GLN A 223 20.80 5.30 1.86
C GLN A 223 21.44 4.54 0.68
N PRO A 224 22.77 4.32 0.67
CA PRO A 224 23.41 3.48 -0.34
C PRO A 224 23.11 1.99 -0.11
N ASN A 225 23.05 1.21 -1.19
CA ASN A 225 22.76 -0.24 -1.14
C ASN A 225 23.98 -1.10 -0.77
N THR A 226 25.19 -0.55 -0.93
CA THR A 226 26.47 -1.24 -0.69
C THR A 226 27.41 -0.41 0.19
N ALA A 227 28.39 -1.08 0.78
CA ALA A 227 29.45 -0.49 1.59
C ALA A 227 30.81 -1.13 1.26
N ASN A 228 31.88 -0.32 1.28
CA ASN A 228 33.24 -0.78 1.02
C ASN A 228 33.91 -1.25 2.33
N LEU A 229 33.78 -2.54 2.66
CA LEU A 229 34.39 -3.15 3.85
C LEU A 229 35.92 -3.30 3.66
N ILE A 230 36.69 -2.98 4.70
CA ILE A 230 38.13 -3.20 4.80
C ILE A 230 38.37 -4.46 5.64
N ARG A 231 38.86 -5.53 5.02
CA ARG A 231 39.22 -6.77 5.71
C ARG A 231 40.52 -6.61 6.51
N GLU A 232 40.80 -7.55 7.41
CA GLU A 232 42.01 -7.56 8.24
C GLU A 232 43.31 -7.54 7.43
N ASN A 233 43.29 -8.11 6.22
CA ASN A 233 44.41 -8.10 5.27
C ASN A 233 44.59 -6.77 4.51
N GLY A 234 43.77 -5.75 4.82
CA GLY A 234 43.79 -4.43 4.19
C GLY A 234 43.08 -4.32 2.84
N GLN A 235 42.53 -5.41 2.31
CA GLN A 235 41.78 -5.41 1.04
C GLN A 235 40.38 -4.82 1.21
N GLU A 236 39.94 -4.06 0.21
CA GLU A 236 38.57 -3.54 0.09
C GLU A 236 37.67 -4.57 -0.59
N MET A 237 36.47 -4.78 -0.03
CA MET A 237 35.41 -5.59 -0.63
C MET A 237 34.08 -4.86 -0.51
N GLU A 238 33.37 -4.75 -1.62
CA GLU A 238 32.01 -4.21 -1.63
C GLU A 238 31.05 -5.28 -1.12
N ILE A 239 30.28 -4.95 -0.08
CA ILE A 239 29.25 -5.81 0.52
C ILE A 239 27.90 -5.10 0.54
N PRO A 240 26.78 -5.85 0.48
CA PRO A 240 25.45 -5.28 0.72
C PRO A 240 25.37 -4.65 2.11
N ILE A 241 24.68 -3.51 2.23
CA ILE A 241 24.55 -2.79 3.50
C ILE A 241 23.86 -3.64 4.59
N SER A 242 23.00 -4.58 4.19
CA SER A 242 22.33 -5.53 5.10
C SER A 242 23.28 -6.53 5.76
N GLN A 243 24.49 -6.69 5.24
CA GLN A 243 25.52 -7.59 5.79
C GLN A 243 26.52 -6.87 6.70
N VAL A 244 26.44 -5.54 6.80
CA VAL A 244 27.33 -4.73 7.63
C VAL A 244 26.99 -4.94 9.10
N VAL A 245 27.99 -5.25 9.92
CA VAL A 245 27.85 -5.44 11.37
C VAL A 245 28.59 -4.38 12.16
N ILE A 246 28.19 -4.19 13.42
CA ILE A 246 28.89 -3.29 14.35
C ILE A 246 30.34 -3.78 14.51
N GLY A 247 31.29 -2.85 14.40
CA GLY A 247 32.72 -3.13 14.44
C GLY A 247 33.39 -3.23 13.07
N ASP A 248 32.63 -3.34 11.98
CA ASP A 248 33.18 -3.35 10.63
C ASP A 248 33.92 -2.06 10.30
N LYS A 249 35.05 -2.18 9.61
CA LYS A 249 35.84 -1.05 9.11
C LYS A 249 35.41 -0.74 7.69
N ILE A 250 34.86 0.44 7.46
CA ILE A 250 34.32 0.84 6.15
C ILE A 250 35.12 2.00 5.60
N ARG A 251 35.45 1.93 4.31
CA ARG A 251 36.07 3.03 3.56
C ARG A 251 35.03 3.86 2.85
N VAL A 252 35.17 5.18 2.92
CA VAL A 252 34.33 6.10 2.17
C VAL A 252 35.21 6.95 1.26
N LYS A 253 34.90 6.97 -0.03
CA LYS A 253 35.61 7.74 -1.07
C LYS A 253 34.92 9.10 -1.30
N PRO A 254 35.64 10.10 -1.85
CA PRO A 254 35.03 11.39 -2.18
C PRO A 254 33.79 11.22 -3.06
N GLY A 255 32.70 11.89 -2.72
CA GLY A 255 31.41 11.81 -3.41
C GLY A 255 30.51 10.65 -2.97
N GLU A 256 31.01 9.70 -2.18
CA GLU A 256 30.19 8.58 -1.68
C GLU A 256 29.30 9.01 -0.51
N LYS A 257 28.14 8.37 -0.41
CA LYS A 257 27.28 8.48 0.77
C LYS A 257 27.78 7.57 1.87
N ILE A 258 27.65 8.01 3.10
CA ILE A 258 28.03 7.21 4.27
C ILE A 258 26.93 6.16 4.50
N PRO A 259 27.24 4.86 4.54
CA PRO A 259 26.23 3.80 4.60
C PRO A 259 25.61 3.64 6.00
N VAL A 260 26.43 3.73 7.05
CA VAL A 260 26.03 3.46 8.45
C VAL A 260 26.66 4.48 9.40
N ASP A 261 26.16 4.58 10.63
CA ASP A 261 26.72 5.50 11.62
C ASP A 261 27.99 4.91 12.23
N GLY A 262 28.96 5.77 12.52
CA GLY A 262 30.20 5.32 13.14
C GLY A 262 31.19 6.42 13.47
N GLU A 263 32.44 6.02 13.67
CA GLU A 263 33.52 6.90 14.11
C GLU A 263 34.78 6.73 13.28
N ILE A 264 35.37 7.84 12.83
CA ILE A 264 36.54 7.85 11.94
C ILE A 264 37.77 7.32 12.67
N ILE A 265 38.42 6.31 12.09
CA ILE A 265 39.67 5.73 12.62
C ILE A 265 40.92 6.24 11.90
N SER A 266 40.80 6.65 10.63
CA SER A 266 41.92 7.16 9.83
C SER A 266 41.44 8.01 8.65
N GLY A 267 42.22 9.04 8.31
CA GLY A 267 41.89 10.02 7.28
C GLY A 267 41.11 11.20 7.84
N SER A 268 40.83 12.17 6.98
CA SER A 268 39.99 13.33 7.26
C SER A 268 39.23 13.74 6.00
N SER A 269 38.08 14.37 6.18
CA SER A 269 37.27 14.89 5.09
C SER A 269 36.29 15.96 5.54
N PHE A 270 35.77 16.72 4.58
CA PHE A 270 34.58 17.54 4.73
C PHE A 270 33.35 16.71 4.40
N ILE A 271 32.40 16.66 5.33
CA ILE A 271 31.17 15.88 5.21
C ILE A 271 29.97 16.83 5.16
N ASP A 272 29.13 16.64 4.15
CA ASP A 272 27.88 17.36 4.00
C ASP A 272 26.78 16.68 4.83
N GLU A 273 26.47 17.29 5.98
CA GLU A 273 25.42 16.83 6.90
C GLU A 273 24.07 17.53 6.67
N SER A 274 23.93 18.35 5.61
CA SER A 274 22.73 19.17 5.34
C SER A 274 21.42 18.39 5.28
N THR A 275 21.51 17.12 4.90
CA THR A 275 20.37 16.20 4.80
C THR A 275 19.77 15.86 6.17
N ILE A 276 20.57 15.90 7.24
CA ILE A 276 20.14 15.60 8.61
C ILE A 276 20.01 16.89 9.43
N THR A 277 21.01 17.77 9.37
CA THR A 277 21.07 18.98 10.21
C THR A 277 20.36 20.17 9.58
N GLY A 278 20.22 20.19 8.25
CA GLY A 278 19.73 21.35 7.50
C GLY A 278 20.79 22.43 7.27
N GLU A 279 22.02 22.26 7.77
CA GLU A 279 23.10 23.23 7.60
C GLU A 279 23.84 23.01 6.28
N SER A 280 23.92 24.04 5.44
CA SER A 280 24.49 23.93 4.09
C SER A 280 26.03 23.87 4.05
N LEU A 281 26.72 24.15 5.15
CA LEU A 281 28.18 24.16 5.20
C LEU A 281 28.70 22.76 5.60
N PRO A 282 29.58 22.14 4.79
CA PRO A 282 30.20 20.88 5.15
C PRO A 282 31.05 21.01 6.41
N VAL A 283 30.95 20.01 7.29
CA VAL A 283 31.70 19.96 8.56
C VAL A 283 32.97 19.16 8.35
N GLU A 284 34.10 19.72 8.76
CA GLU A 284 35.38 19.01 8.77
C GLU A 284 35.38 17.93 9.85
N LYS A 285 35.79 16.72 9.47
CA LYS A 285 35.89 15.57 10.37
C LYS A 285 37.26 14.92 10.23
N GLU A 286 37.86 14.67 11.38
CA GLU A 286 39.13 13.95 11.51
C GLU A 286 38.95 12.69 12.36
N LYS A 287 40.05 12.03 12.72
CA LYS A 287 40.06 10.85 13.57
C LYS A 287 39.32 11.11 14.89
N GLY A 288 38.42 10.20 15.27
CA GLY A 288 37.51 10.34 16.41
C GLY A 288 36.22 11.11 16.10
N GLY A 289 36.11 11.71 14.91
CA GLY A 289 34.89 12.36 14.44
C GLY A 289 33.77 11.35 14.19
N LYS A 290 32.54 11.71 14.59
CA LYS A 290 31.34 10.92 14.30
C LYS A 290 30.83 11.21 12.90
N VAL A 291 30.39 10.14 12.23
CA VAL A 291 29.78 10.15 10.90
C VAL A 291 28.43 9.47 10.93
N PHE A 292 27.52 9.88 10.05
CA PHE A 292 26.11 9.49 10.09
C PHE A 292 25.65 8.97 8.73
N ALA A 293 24.77 7.98 8.73
CA ALA A 293 24.21 7.38 7.54
C ALA A 293 23.45 8.41 6.68
N GLY A 294 23.66 8.38 5.36
CA GLY A 294 22.98 9.24 4.39
C GLY A 294 23.61 10.62 4.18
N THR A 295 24.61 11.00 4.98
CA THR A 295 25.43 12.20 4.70
C THR A 295 26.42 11.92 3.56
N ILE A 296 26.93 12.98 2.94
CA ILE A 296 27.76 12.85 1.74
C ILE A 296 29.19 13.24 2.06
N ASN A 297 30.12 12.33 1.77
CA ASN A 297 31.53 12.62 1.84
C ASN A 297 31.92 13.55 0.67
N GLN A 298 32.51 14.72 0.92
CA GLN A 298 32.89 15.62 -0.17
C GLN A 298 34.35 15.46 -0.61
N LYS A 299 35.31 15.75 0.29
CA LYS A 299 36.73 15.91 -0.08
C LYS A 299 37.64 15.06 0.78
N GLY A 300 38.30 14.08 0.17
CA GLY A 300 39.18 13.15 0.86
C GLY A 300 38.54 11.78 1.07
N SER A 301 39.33 10.84 1.55
CA SER A 301 38.88 9.50 1.87
C SER A 301 39.26 9.19 3.30
N PHE A 302 38.34 8.55 4.02
CA PHE A 302 38.55 8.12 5.38
C PHE A 302 38.04 6.70 5.57
N ALA A 303 38.55 6.05 6.61
CA ALA A 303 38.01 4.81 7.11
C ALA A 303 37.40 5.06 8.49
N PHE A 304 36.25 4.45 8.74
CA PHE A 304 35.53 4.56 10.00
C PHE A 304 35.08 3.17 10.48
N VAL A 305 34.79 3.05 11.76
CA VAL A 305 34.24 1.83 12.36
C VAL A 305 32.74 1.99 12.56
N ALA A 306 31.96 1.03 12.07
CA ALA A 306 30.51 1.01 12.23
C ALA A 306 30.12 0.87 13.71
N GLN A 307 29.31 1.79 14.22
CA GLN A 307 28.79 1.78 15.59
C GLN A 307 27.29 1.46 15.64
N LYS A 308 26.52 1.91 14.65
CA LYS A 308 25.08 1.60 14.54
C LYS A 308 24.74 1.27 13.10
N VAL A 309 23.99 0.19 12.90
CA VAL A 309 23.65 -0.36 11.58
C VAL A 309 22.15 -0.57 11.46
N GLY A 310 21.64 -0.61 10.23
CA GLY A 310 20.21 -0.84 9.95
C GLY A 310 19.29 0.14 10.68
N GLY A 311 18.32 -0.41 11.41
CA GLY A 311 17.28 0.36 12.12
C GLY A 311 17.78 1.20 13.30
N GLU A 312 19.03 1.03 13.72
CA GLU A 312 19.63 1.79 14.83
C GLU A 312 20.31 3.09 14.40
N THR A 313 20.50 3.29 13.09
CA THR A 313 21.09 4.53 12.55
C THR A 313 20.19 5.74 12.83
N ILE A 314 20.80 6.93 12.95
CA ILE A 314 20.05 8.18 13.14
C ILE A 314 19.04 8.40 12.01
N LEU A 315 19.44 8.17 10.76
CA LEU A 315 18.55 8.30 9.61
C LEU A 315 17.35 7.34 9.71
N ALA A 316 17.56 6.08 10.08
CA ALA A 316 16.48 5.12 10.26
C ALA A 316 15.53 5.53 11.41
N GLN A 317 16.06 6.09 12.49
CA GLN A 317 15.25 6.62 13.60
C GLN A 317 14.42 7.84 13.17
N ILE A 318 14.99 8.75 12.38
CA ILE A 318 14.25 9.89 11.80
C ILE A 318 13.12 9.38 10.90
N ILE A 319 13.42 8.45 9.99
CA ILE A 319 12.41 7.85 9.11
C ILE A 319 11.28 7.21 9.94
N LYS A 320 11.64 6.42 10.97
CA LYS A 320 10.67 5.78 11.86
C LYS A 320 9.80 6.81 12.60
N MET A 321 10.38 7.89 13.11
CA MET A 321 9.64 8.96 13.78
C MET A 321 8.69 9.68 12.81
N VAL A 322 9.14 10.01 11.60
CA VAL A 322 8.30 10.65 10.57
C VAL A 322 7.17 9.72 10.15
N GLN A 323 7.44 8.43 9.94
CA GLN A 323 6.42 7.43 9.63
C GLN A 323 5.38 7.29 10.75
N GLN A 324 5.82 7.28 12.01
CA GLN A 324 4.91 7.26 13.17
C GLN A 324 4.04 8.52 13.23
N ALA A 325 4.62 9.69 12.98
CA ALA A 325 3.89 10.95 12.96
C ALA A 325 2.87 10.98 11.81
N GLN A 326 3.24 10.56 10.60
CA GLN A 326 2.32 10.47 9.46
C GLN A 326 1.27 9.35 9.60
N GLY A 327 1.60 8.27 10.32
CA GLY A 327 0.66 7.18 10.64
C GLY A 327 -0.42 7.59 11.63
N SER A 328 -0.29 8.73 12.30
CA SER A 328 -1.33 9.26 13.16
C SER A 328 -2.54 9.75 12.34
N LYS A 329 -3.76 9.40 12.77
CA LYS A 329 -4.99 9.70 12.04
C LYS A 329 -5.15 11.21 11.84
N PRO A 330 -5.41 11.69 10.61
CA PRO A 330 -5.87 13.04 10.38
C PRO A 330 -7.18 13.29 11.16
N PRO A 331 -7.37 14.45 11.80
CA PRO A 331 -8.59 14.76 12.56
C PRO A 331 -9.89 14.60 11.74
N VAL A 332 -9.80 14.86 10.42
CA VAL A 332 -10.90 14.73 9.45
C VAL A 332 -11.40 13.29 9.28
N GLN A 333 -10.56 12.27 9.52
CA GLN A 333 -10.94 10.87 9.36
C GLN A 333 -11.77 10.31 10.54
N LYS A 334 -12.07 11.14 11.55
CA LYS A 334 -12.93 10.79 12.69
C LYS A 334 -14.41 11.11 12.48
N LEU A 335 -14.76 11.77 11.37
CA LEU A 335 -16.13 12.10 10.96
C LEU A 335 -16.70 11.02 10.04
#